data_AF-A0A952ZHG9-F1
#
_entry.id   AF-A0A952ZHG9-F1
#
_cell.length_a   1.000
_cell.length_b   1.000
_cell.length_c   1.000
_cell.angle_alpha   90.00
_cell.angle_beta   90.00
_cell.angle_gamma   90.00
#
_symmetry.space_group_name_H-M   'P 1'
#
loop_
_entity.id
_entity.type
_entity.pdbx_description
1 polymer ?
#
loop_
_entity_poly.entity_id
_entity_poly.type
_entity_poly.pdbx_seq_one_letter_code
_entity_poly.pdbx_strand_id
1 'polypeptide(L)'
;MAQPPDNAALPGLHLIADLYACRCAPCWMQDDALIAARLLDLVAGAGLRAVARVFHRFPGGGVTGAIVLEESHLALHTWPESCLVTMDLYVCNFSGDNRAKARALFAQLLRLYDAADARVHELDRR
;
A
#
# COMPACT_ATOMS: atom_id res chain seq x y z
N MET A 1 39.34 -8.36 -3.43
CA MET A 1 38.14 -9.15 -3.08
C MET A 1 37.49 -8.49 -1.88
N ALA A 2 36.41 -7.73 -2.09
CA ALA A 2 35.61 -7.23 -0.97
C ALA A 2 34.71 -8.36 -0.49
N GLN A 3 34.88 -8.82 0.75
CA GLN A 3 33.87 -9.66 1.38
C GLN A 3 32.60 -8.82 1.58
N PRO A 4 31.40 -9.32 1.26
CA PRO A 4 30.17 -8.63 1.64
C PRO A 4 30.05 -8.62 3.17
N PRO A 5 29.47 -7.58 3.77
CA PRO A 5 29.30 -7.54 5.21
C PRO A 5 28.33 -8.64 5.66
N ASP A 6 28.76 -9.41 6.64
CA ASP A 6 27.91 -10.34 7.39
C ASP A 6 26.96 -9.52 8.29
N ASN A 7 25.67 -9.52 7.98
CA ASN A 7 24.60 -9.11 8.87
C ASN A 7 23.30 -9.81 8.44
N ALA A 8 22.68 -10.56 9.34
CA ALA A 8 21.39 -11.20 9.09
C ALA A 8 20.28 -10.14 8.93
N ALA A 9 20.02 -9.68 7.70
CA ALA A 9 18.74 -9.19 7.17
C ALA A 9 18.98 -8.33 5.93
N LEU A 10 18.59 -8.77 4.73
CA LEU A 10 17.94 -7.86 3.76
C LEU A 10 16.72 -8.47 3.04
N PRO A 11 15.72 -8.98 3.78
CA PRO A 11 14.41 -9.24 3.23
C PRO A 11 13.43 -8.11 3.43
N GLY A 12 12.60 -7.92 2.42
CA GLY A 12 11.55 -6.90 2.42
C GLY A 12 10.42 -7.19 3.41
N LEU A 13 9.49 -6.25 3.51
CA LEU A 13 8.31 -6.33 4.35
C LEU A 13 7.07 -6.26 3.47
N HIS A 14 6.24 -7.29 3.50
CA HIS A 14 4.97 -7.31 2.79
C HIS A 14 3.82 -7.19 3.80
N LEU A 15 3.10 -6.07 3.74
CA LEU A 15 1.93 -5.76 4.54
C LEU A 15 0.68 -5.95 3.68
N ILE A 16 -0.23 -6.81 4.11
CA ILE A 16 -1.46 -7.16 3.39
C ILE A 16 -2.63 -6.83 4.29
N ALA A 17 -3.67 -6.20 3.76
CA ALA A 17 -4.91 -5.96 4.50
C ALA A 17 -6.16 -6.24 3.67
N ASP A 18 -7.10 -6.91 4.32
CA ASP A 18 -8.51 -6.95 3.92
C ASP A 18 -9.31 -6.09 4.90
N LEU A 19 -9.93 -5.03 4.38
CA LEU A 19 -10.66 -4.02 5.14
C LEU A 19 -12.15 -4.12 4.85
N TYR A 20 -12.91 -4.57 5.83
CA TYR A 20 -14.35 -4.77 5.73
C TYR A 20 -15.11 -3.65 6.42
N ALA A 21 -16.32 -3.37 5.92
CA ALA A 21 -17.20 -2.33 6.45
C ALA A 21 -16.48 -0.98 6.61
N CYS A 22 -15.75 -0.58 5.57
CA CYS A 22 -15.07 0.71 5.49
C CYS A 22 -16.09 1.86 5.56
N ARG A 23 -15.77 2.87 6.37
CA ARG A 23 -16.64 4.04 6.63
C ARG A 23 -16.15 5.33 5.97
N CYS A 24 -15.10 5.24 5.16
CA CYS A 24 -14.56 6.38 4.43
C CYS A 24 -15.58 7.02 3.49
N ALA A 25 -15.33 8.28 3.11
CA ALA A 25 -16.13 8.96 2.09
C ALA A 25 -16.15 8.14 0.77
N PRO A 26 -17.29 8.09 0.04
CA PRO A 26 -17.42 7.24 -1.15
C PRO A 26 -16.40 7.51 -2.26
N CYS A 27 -15.86 8.73 -2.35
CA CYS A 27 -14.82 9.08 -3.32
C CYS A 27 -13.54 8.26 -3.13
N TRP A 28 -13.22 7.82 -1.91
CA TRP A 28 -12.06 6.97 -1.63
C TRP A 28 -12.20 5.55 -2.16
N MET A 29 -13.38 5.17 -2.65
CA MET A 29 -13.60 3.88 -3.29
C MET A 29 -13.92 3.99 -4.78
N GLN A 30 -14.24 5.18 -5.28
CA GLN A 30 -14.86 5.34 -6.61
C GLN A 30 -14.17 6.33 -7.54
N ASP A 31 -13.32 7.21 -7.01
CA ASP A 31 -12.63 8.23 -7.80
C ASP A 31 -11.17 7.82 -7.94
N ASP A 32 -10.85 7.20 -9.07
CA ASP A 32 -9.52 6.69 -9.38
C ASP A 32 -8.47 7.80 -9.41
N ALA A 33 -8.82 8.99 -9.89
CA ALA A 33 -7.91 10.14 -9.90
C ALA A 33 -7.62 10.65 -8.49
N LEU A 34 -8.64 10.79 -7.64
CA LEU A 34 -8.49 11.23 -6.25
C LEU A 34 -7.71 10.21 -5.42
N ILE A 35 -8.02 8.91 -5.58
CA ILE A 35 -7.30 7.82 -4.91
C ILE A 35 -5.83 7.84 -5.35
N ALA A 36 -5.56 7.93 -6.65
CA ALA A 36 -4.19 7.99 -7.17
C ALA A 36 -3.39 9.15 -6.59
N ALA A 37 -3.96 10.37 -6.60
CA ALA A 37 -3.32 11.55 -6.03
C ALA A 37 -3.02 11.35 -4.54
N ARG A 38 -4.01 10.88 -3.76
CA ARG A 38 -3.85 10.68 -2.33
C ARG A 38 -2.78 9.63 -2.00
N LEU A 39 -2.76 8.51 -2.71
CA LEU A 39 -1.76 7.48 -2.45
C LEU A 39 -0.34 7.95 -2.75
N LEU A 40 -0.14 8.74 -3.82
CA LEU A 40 1.18 9.30 -4.12
C LEU A 40 1.64 10.27 -3.05
N ASP A 41 0.74 11.11 -2.54
CA ASP A 41 1.05 12.03 -1.44
C ASP A 41 1.45 11.25 -0.17
N LEU A 42 0.74 10.17 0.15
CA LEU A 42 1.06 9.31 1.30
C LEU A 42 2.40 8.58 1.11
N VAL A 43 2.67 8.04 -0.08
CA VAL A 43 3.94 7.40 -0.44
C VAL A 43 5.10 8.38 -0.29
N ALA A 44 4.98 9.58 -0.86
CA ALA A 44 5.98 10.63 -0.75
C ALA A 44 6.18 11.09 0.70
N GLY A 45 5.09 11.29 1.44
CA GLY A 45 5.11 11.67 2.87
C GLY A 45 5.74 10.62 3.78
N ALA A 46 5.70 9.34 3.39
CA ALA A 46 6.40 8.25 4.08
C ALA A 46 7.89 8.14 3.72
N GLY A 47 8.39 8.95 2.79
CA GLY A 47 9.77 8.88 2.32
C GLY A 47 10.05 7.66 1.43
N LEU A 48 9.03 7.15 0.75
CA LEU A 48 9.12 6.14 -0.31
C LEU A 48 8.98 6.83 -1.68
N ARG A 49 9.58 6.26 -2.73
CA ARG A 49 9.57 6.85 -4.07
C ARG A 49 8.75 6.02 -5.04
N ALA A 50 7.76 6.65 -5.66
CA ALA A 50 7.03 6.08 -6.79
C ALA A 50 7.84 6.24 -8.10
N VAL A 51 7.78 5.21 -8.94
CA VAL A 51 8.40 5.15 -10.27
C VAL A 51 7.34 5.15 -11.37
N ALA A 52 6.22 4.45 -11.13
CA ALA A 52 5.09 4.42 -12.05
C ALA A 52 3.78 4.24 -11.28
N ARG A 53 2.65 4.51 -11.94
CA ARG A 53 1.32 4.30 -11.40
C ARG A 53 0.34 3.89 -12.49
N VAL A 54 -0.65 3.08 -12.12
CA VAL A 54 -1.80 2.75 -12.95
C VAL A 54 -3.03 2.64 -12.05
N PHE A 55 -4.12 3.26 -12.47
CA PHE A 55 -5.40 3.21 -11.78
C PHE A 55 -6.49 3.01 -12.83
N HIS A 56 -7.46 2.18 -12.51
CA HIS A 56 -8.58 1.88 -13.38
C HIS A 56 -9.86 1.81 -12.55
N ARG A 57 -10.81 2.67 -12.90
CA ARG A 57 -12.18 2.60 -12.42
C ARG A 57 -13.00 1.67 -13.30
N PHE A 58 -13.63 0.68 -12.68
CA PHE A 58 -14.52 -0.27 -13.36
C PHE A 58 -15.96 0.23 -13.43
N PRO A 59 -16.77 -0.30 -14.36
CA PRO A 59 -18.22 -0.20 -14.28
C PRO A 59 -18.72 -0.68 -12.91
N GLY A 60 -19.61 0.08 -12.27
CA GLY A 60 -20.05 -0.16 -10.88
C GLY A 60 -19.28 0.64 -9.83
N GLY A 61 -18.18 1.28 -10.21
CA GLY A 61 -17.50 2.30 -9.40
C GLY A 61 -16.24 1.80 -8.69
N GLY A 62 -16.02 0.51 -8.53
CA GLY A 62 -14.79 -0.01 -7.92
C GLY A 62 -13.52 0.40 -8.68
N VAL A 63 -12.39 0.45 -7.96
CA VAL A 63 -11.10 0.91 -8.47
C VAL A 63 -10.04 -0.13 -8.16
N THR A 64 -9.24 -0.49 -9.18
CA THR A 64 -7.95 -1.16 -9.00
C THR A 64 -6.85 -0.14 -9.20
N GLY A 65 -5.92 -0.06 -8.26
CA GLY A 65 -4.77 0.84 -8.30
C GLY A 65 -3.47 0.13 -7.99
N ALA A 66 -2.41 0.51 -8.69
CA ALA A 66 -1.06 0.07 -8.37
C ALA A 66 -0.05 1.23 -8.55
N ILE A 67 0.86 1.32 -7.60
CA ILE A 67 2.03 2.21 -7.64
C ILE A 67 3.26 1.32 -7.60
N VAL A 68 4.10 1.42 -8.62
CA VAL A 68 5.42 0.80 -8.63
C VAL A 68 6.34 1.71 -7.82
N LEU A 69 6.94 1.17 -6.77
CA LEU A 69 7.95 1.86 -5.98
C LEU A 69 9.33 1.55 -6.54
N GLU A 70 10.35 2.35 -6.21
CA GLU A 70 11.75 1.97 -6.48
C GLU A 70 12.09 0.57 -5.98
N GLU A 71 11.50 0.24 -4.83
CA GLU A 71 11.78 -0.97 -4.07
C GLU A 71 10.49 -1.74 -3.83
N SER A 72 9.86 -2.19 -4.93
CA SER A 72 8.63 -3.02 -5.05
C SER A 72 7.31 -2.30 -5.37
N HIS A 73 6.27 -2.28 -4.52
CA HIS A 73 4.93 -1.78 -4.91
C HIS A 73 3.93 -1.51 -3.77
N LEU A 74 2.92 -0.70 -4.09
CA LEU A 74 1.64 -0.59 -3.38
C LEU A 74 0.52 -0.93 -4.36
N ALA A 75 -0.34 -1.89 -4.04
CA ALA A 75 -1.54 -2.21 -4.80
C ALA A 75 -2.79 -2.09 -3.91
N LEU A 76 -3.93 -1.74 -4.51
CA LEU A 76 -5.22 -1.73 -3.85
C LEU A 76 -6.37 -2.08 -4.80
N HIS A 77 -7.46 -2.56 -4.21
CA HIS A 77 -8.71 -2.83 -4.89
C HIS A 77 -9.88 -2.39 -4.02
N THR A 78 -10.90 -1.76 -4.60
CA THR A 78 -12.09 -1.31 -3.88
C THR A 78 -13.37 -1.93 -4.45
N TRP A 79 -14.29 -2.25 -3.54
CA TRP A 79 -15.64 -2.73 -3.83
C TRP A 79 -16.66 -1.86 -3.07
N PRO A 80 -17.08 -0.72 -3.65
CA PRO A 80 -18.04 0.20 -3.04
C PRO A 80 -19.34 -0.49 -2.60
N GLU A 81 -19.81 -1.48 -3.35
CA GLU A 81 -21.04 -2.24 -3.11
C GLU A 81 -21.01 -3.07 -1.82
N SER A 82 -19.82 -3.42 -1.34
CA SER A 82 -19.60 -4.23 -0.13
C SER A 82 -18.82 -3.48 0.95
N CYS A 83 -18.54 -2.19 0.75
CA CYS A 83 -17.66 -1.39 1.60
C CYS A 83 -16.33 -2.10 1.91
N LEU A 84 -15.74 -2.78 0.91
CA LEU A 84 -14.54 -3.59 1.03
C LEU A 84 -13.36 -2.94 0.30
N VAL A 85 -12.19 -2.99 0.92
CA VAL A 85 -10.91 -2.64 0.29
C VAL A 85 -9.88 -3.72 0.60
N THR A 86 -9.16 -4.17 -0.41
CA THR A 86 -7.96 -5.01 -0.21
C THR A 86 -6.72 -4.23 -0.64
N MET A 87 -5.60 -4.44 0.02
CA MET A 87 -4.35 -3.76 -0.32
C MET A 87 -3.11 -4.56 0.05
N ASP A 88 -2.06 -4.35 -0.75
CA ASP A 88 -0.74 -4.95 -0.61
C ASP A 88 0.31 -3.82 -0.65
N LEU A 89 1.04 -3.63 0.45
CA LEU A 89 2.21 -2.75 0.51
C LEU A 89 3.45 -3.61 0.72
N TYR A 90 4.21 -3.78 -0.35
CA TYR A 90 5.51 -4.41 -0.30
C TYR A 90 6.60 -3.32 -0.33
N VAL A 91 7.65 -3.51 0.46
CA VAL A 91 8.93 -2.77 0.31
C VAL A 91 10.10 -3.74 0.33
N CYS A 92 11.08 -3.54 -0.54
CA CYS A 92 12.40 -4.15 -0.43
C CYS A 92 13.30 -3.29 0.49
N ASN A 93 14.29 -3.91 1.11
CA ASN A 93 15.27 -3.23 1.94
C ASN A 93 16.64 -3.11 1.23
N PHE A 94 16.67 -3.01 -0.10
CA PHE A 94 17.91 -3.07 -0.87
C PHE A 94 18.78 -1.83 -0.65
N SER A 95 18.17 -0.64 -0.63
CA SER A 95 18.87 0.64 -0.41
C SER A 95 18.99 1.04 1.07
N GLY A 96 18.22 0.40 1.94
CA GLY A 96 18.16 0.66 3.39
C GLY A 96 16.92 0.00 4.02
N ASP A 97 16.76 0.08 5.34
CA ASP A 97 15.58 -0.47 6.00
C ASP A 97 14.33 0.41 5.78
N ASN A 98 13.41 -0.05 4.93
CA ASN A 98 12.16 0.63 4.62
C ASN A 98 10.98 0.18 5.49
N ARG A 99 11.18 -0.75 6.45
CA ARG A 99 10.11 -1.32 7.29
C ARG A 99 9.33 -0.27 8.05
N ALA A 100 10.02 0.67 8.69
CA ALA A 100 9.37 1.73 9.46
C ALA A 100 8.52 2.64 8.57
N LYS A 101 9.03 2.99 7.39
CA LYS A 101 8.31 3.79 6.39
C LYS A 101 7.06 3.07 5.90
N ALA A 102 7.19 1.78 5.57
CA ALA A 102 6.08 0.94 5.14
C ALA A 102 4.98 0.85 6.20
N ARG A 103 5.34 0.59 7.48
CA ARG A 103 4.35 0.55 8.57
C ARG A 103 3.68 1.90 8.79
N ALA A 104 4.42 3.01 8.68
CA ALA A 104 3.85 4.36 8.79
C ALA A 104 2.85 4.66 7.67
N LEU A 105 3.21 4.35 6.42
CA LEU A 105 2.32 4.46 5.25
C LEU A 105 1.08 3.58 5.44
N PHE A 106 1.26 2.31 5.78
CA PHE A 106 0.17 1.36 5.98
C PHE A 106 -0.80 1.83 7.06
N ALA A 107 -0.31 2.33 8.19
CA ALA A 107 -1.15 2.89 9.25
C ALA A 107 -1.96 4.12 8.77
N GLN A 108 -1.43 4.93 7.85
CA GLN A 108 -2.19 6.02 7.23
C GLN A 108 -3.28 5.50 6.29
N LEU A 109 -3.02 4.42 5.55
CA LEU A 109 -4.02 3.75 4.70
C LEU A 109 -5.16 3.17 5.54
N LEU A 110 -4.85 2.47 6.63
CA LEU A 110 -5.87 1.94 7.56
C LEU A 110 -6.77 3.05 8.11
N ARG A 111 -6.19 4.20 8.47
CA ARG A 111 -6.96 5.38 8.93
C ARG A 111 -7.79 6.03 7.84
N LEU A 112 -7.31 6.02 6.59
CA LEU A 112 -8.04 6.60 5.46
C LEU A 112 -9.35 5.87 5.21
N TYR A 113 -9.32 4.53 5.25
CA TYR A 113 -10.48 3.69 4.96
C TYR A 113 -11.41 3.47 6.16
N ASP A 114 -10.93 3.68 7.39
CA ASP A 114 -11.70 3.60 8.63
C ASP A 114 -12.59 2.35 8.68
N ALA A 115 -11.97 1.19 8.51
CA ALA A 115 -12.63 -0.11 8.52
C ALA A 115 -13.13 -0.47 9.92
N ALA A 116 -14.35 -1.00 10.00
CA ALA A 116 -14.87 -1.54 11.26
C ALA A 116 -14.27 -2.91 11.60
N ASP A 117 -13.87 -3.68 10.58
CA ASP A 117 -13.16 -4.95 10.71
C ASP A 117 -11.99 -4.98 9.73
N ALA A 118 -10.78 -5.23 10.24
CA ALA A 118 -9.55 -5.22 9.46
C ALA A 118 -8.75 -6.48 9.75
N ARG A 119 -8.42 -7.23 8.68
CA ARG A 119 -7.52 -8.38 8.74
C ARG A 119 -6.19 -7.98 8.17
N VAL A 120 -5.17 -7.91 9.02
CA VAL A 120 -3.82 -7.46 8.64
C VAL A 120 -2.85 -8.62 8.77
N HIS A 121 -2.05 -8.82 7.73
CA HIS A 121 -0.95 -9.77 7.72
C HIS A 121 0.36 -9.04 7.45
N GLU A 122 1.37 -9.35 8.25
CA GLU A 122 2.73 -8.87 8.06
C GLU A 122 3.64 -10.06 7.75
N LEU A 123 4.35 -9.99 6.62
CA LEU A 123 5.21 -11.07 6.13
C LEU A 123 6.63 -10.55 5.89
N ASP A 124 7.60 -11.16 6.58
CA ASP A 124 9.01 -11.02 6.27
C ASP A 124 9.37 -11.78 4.99
N ARG A 125 9.90 -11.09 3.98
CA ARG A 125 10.22 -11.69 2.67
C ARG A 125 11.68 -12.13 2.58
N ARG A 126 12.04 -13.16 3.36
CA ARG A 126 13.39 -13.73 3.59
C ARG A 126 14.01 -14.43 2.39
#